data_AF-A0A2P6PFH4-F1
#
_entry.id   AF-A0A2P6PFH4-F1
#
_cell.length_a   1.000
_cell.length_b   1.000
_cell.length_c   1.000
_cell.angle_alpha   90.00
_cell.angle_beta   90.00
_cell.angle_gamma   90.00
#
_symmetry.space_group_name_H-M   'P 1'
#
loop_
_entity.id
_entity.type
_entity.pdbx_description
1 polymer ?
#
loop_
_entity_poly.entity_id
_entity_poly.type
_entity_poly.pdbx_seq_one_letter_code
_entity_poly.pdbx_strand_id
1 'polypeptide(L)'
;MTFSFYWVCVQEDSKEKRKKKKMIMFKVHVRDVKLTLECLKPVIQEISEYNKLLNNLPMEEELALQDLKLQMEAGANLVRKCSKVGAWSFCKKYKYSNQLFQLDQSLQTLLHLLEVQKTRDVQETLVSVKNIETVVQRIEANISAMQINQSAAY
;
A
#
# COMPACT_ATOMS: atom_id res chain seq x y z
N MET A 1 -2.01 45.29 39.77
CA MET A 1 -2.09 43.81 39.89
C MET A 1 -2.76 43.14 38.68
N THR A 2 -2.82 43.78 37.51
CA THR A 2 -3.59 43.32 36.33
C THR A 2 -2.73 42.76 35.21
N PHE A 3 -1.49 43.26 35.06
CA PHE A 3 -0.59 42.85 33.97
C PHE A 3 -0.12 41.40 34.10
N SER A 4 0.20 40.95 35.33
CA SER A 4 0.61 39.56 35.60
C SER A 4 -0.53 38.57 35.32
N PHE A 5 -1.76 38.92 35.72
CA PHE A 5 -2.95 38.08 35.49
C PHE A 5 -3.29 37.98 34.00
N TYR A 6 -3.21 39.10 33.26
CA TYR A 6 -3.43 39.12 31.82
C TYR A 6 -2.40 38.25 31.06
N TRP A 7 -1.13 38.31 31.45
CA TRP A 7 -0.06 37.50 30.85
C TRP A 7 -0.27 36.01 31.10
N VAL A 8 -0.68 35.63 32.32
CA VAL A 8 -1.03 34.25 32.68
C VAL A 8 -2.20 33.73 31.83
N CYS A 9 -3.29 34.51 31.71
CA CYS A 9 -4.43 34.11 30.86
C CYS A 9 -4.04 33.95 29.38
N VAL A 10 -3.26 34.88 28.81
CA VAL A 10 -2.78 34.78 27.42
C VAL A 10 -1.90 33.53 27.21
N GLN A 11 -1.09 33.18 28.21
CA GLN A 11 -0.23 32.00 28.16
C GLN A 11 -1.03 30.68 28.28
N GLU A 12 -2.11 30.66 29.07
CA GLU A 12 -3.04 29.53 29.18
C GLU A 12 -3.86 29.32 27.90
N ASP A 13 -4.39 30.40 27.31
CA ASP A 13 -5.10 30.35 26.02
C ASP A 13 -4.21 29.82 24.89
N SER A 14 -2.94 30.23 24.87
CA SER A 14 -1.96 29.75 23.90
C SER A 14 -1.67 28.26 24.06
N LYS A 15 -1.56 27.76 25.30
CA LYS A 15 -1.40 26.33 25.60
C LYS A 15 -2.63 25.53 25.19
N GLU A 16 -3.84 26.06 25.42
CA GLU A 16 -5.10 25.40 25.08
C GLU A 16 -5.31 25.31 23.55
N LYS A 17 -5.03 26.38 22.81
CA LYS A 17 -5.04 26.38 21.33
C LYS A 17 -4.08 25.33 20.77
N ARG A 18 -2.88 25.19 21.34
CA ARG A 18 -1.89 24.18 20.93
C ARG A 18 -2.37 22.76 21.20
N LYS A 19 -2.99 22.50 22.36
CA LYS A 19 -3.60 21.20 22.70
C LYS A 19 -4.72 20.83 21.72
N LYS A 20 -5.61 21.79 21.40
CA LYS A 20 -6.67 21.62 20.41
C LYS A 20 -6.13 21.28 19.02
N LYS A 21 -5.11 22.00 18.54
CA LYS A 21 -4.45 21.71 17.25
C LYS A 21 -3.90 20.28 17.18
N LYS A 22 -3.17 19.84 18.21
CA LYS A 22 -2.65 18.46 18.31
C LYS A 22 -3.78 17.42 18.31
N MET A 23 -4.90 17.71 18.97
CA MET A 23 -6.07 16.82 18.96
C MET A 23 -6.68 16.69 17.57
N ILE A 24 -6.83 17.80 16.84
CA ILE A 24 -7.37 17.79 15.48
C ILE A 24 -6.45 16.96 14.57
N MET A 25 -5.13 17.20 14.62
CA MET A 25 -4.15 16.44 13.84
C MET A 25 -4.20 14.94 14.13
N PHE A 26 -4.31 14.54 15.40
CA PHE A 26 -4.47 13.12 15.75
C PHE A 26 -5.74 12.50 15.15
N LYS A 27 -6.87 13.21 15.23
CA LYS A 27 -8.14 12.72 14.66
C LYS A 27 -8.09 12.61 13.14
N VAL A 28 -7.44 13.56 12.47
CA VAL A 28 -7.21 13.52 11.02
C VAL A 28 -6.37 12.29 10.68
N HIS A 29 -5.23 12.10 11.34
CA HIS A 29 -4.36 10.96 11.06
C HIS A 29 -5.05 9.60 11.27
N VAL A 30 -5.84 9.45 12.34
CA VAL A 30 -6.64 8.22 12.57
C VAL A 30 -7.66 7.99 11.45
N ARG A 31 -8.29 9.06 10.94
CA ARG A 31 -9.23 8.98 9.83
C ARG A 31 -8.51 8.56 8.55
N ASP A 32 -7.37 9.15 8.25
CA ASP A 32 -6.62 8.89 7.02
C ASP A 32 -6.18 7.42 6.99
N VAL A 33 -5.59 6.91 8.08
CA VAL A 33 -5.22 5.49 8.20
C VAL A 33 -6.45 4.59 8.05
N LYS A 34 -7.59 4.96 8.64
CA LYS A 34 -8.82 4.19 8.48
C LYS A 34 -9.25 4.10 7.01
N LEU A 35 -9.25 5.22 6.29
CA LEU A 35 -9.62 5.28 4.87
C LEU A 35 -8.65 4.43 4.03
N THR A 36 -7.35 4.54 4.27
CA THR A 36 -6.34 3.72 3.58
C THR A 36 -6.62 2.23 3.74
N LEU A 37 -6.91 1.77 4.96
CA LEU A 37 -7.23 0.37 5.23
C LEU A 37 -8.53 -0.07 4.55
N GLU A 38 -9.56 0.77 4.54
CA GLU A 38 -10.84 0.48 3.87
C GLU A 38 -10.66 0.38 2.34
N CYS A 39 -9.83 1.24 1.73
CA CYS A 39 -9.54 1.22 0.30
C CYS A 39 -8.65 0.05 -0.11
N LEU A 40 -7.62 -0.29 0.68
CA LEU A 40 -6.70 -1.39 0.35
C LEU A 40 -7.36 -2.75 0.46
N LYS A 41 -8.33 -2.92 1.37
CA LYS A 41 -8.93 -4.21 1.66
C LYS A 41 -9.48 -4.94 0.42
N PRO A 42 -10.37 -4.34 -0.39
CA PRO A 42 -10.89 -5.03 -1.57
C PRO A 42 -9.78 -5.36 -2.58
N VAL A 43 -8.81 -4.45 -2.78
CA VAL A 43 -7.70 -4.63 -3.72
C VAL A 43 -6.83 -5.83 -3.36
N ILE A 44 -6.45 -5.95 -2.08
CA ILE A 44 -5.62 -7.07 -1.61
C ILE A 44 -6.38 -8.40 -1.65
N GLN A 45 -7.70 -8.39 -1.46
CA GLN A 45 -8.53 -9.58 -1.61
C GLN A 45 -8.56 -10.05 -3.07
N GLU A 46 -8.79 -9.13 -4.00
CA GLU A 46 -8.81 -9.40 -5.44
C GLU A 46 -7.45 -9.95 -5.92
N ILE A 47 -6.33 -9.32 -5.53
CA ILE A 47 -4.99 -9.83 -5.84
C ILE A 47 -4.80 -11.25 -5.30
N SER A 48 -5.21 -11.50 -4.06
CA SER A 48 -5.10 -12.82 -3.46
C SER A 48 -5.93 -13.89 -4.17
N GLU A 49 -7.04 -13.52 -4.81
CA GLU A 49 -7.88 -14.43 -5.59
C GLU A 49 -7.23 -14.73 -6.95
N TYR A 50 -6.74 -13.71 -7.65
CA TYR A 50 -6.00 -13.91 -8.89
C TYR A 50 -4.77 -14.78 -8.70
N ASN A 51 -4.01 -14.56 -7.63
CA ASN A 51 -2.80 -15.32 -7.36
C ASN A 51 -3.09 -16.81 -7.10
N LYS A 52 -4.23 -17.15 -6.48
CA LYS A 52 -4.68 -18.55 -6.35
C LYS A 52 -5.02 -19.19 -7.69
N LEU A 53 -5.58 -18.42 -8.63
CA LEU A 53 -5.89 -18.93 -9.97
C LEU A 53 -4.63 -19.16 -10.79
N LEU A 54 -3.63 -18.28 -10.64
CA LEU A 54 -2.37 -18.34 -11.37
C LEU A 54 -1.39 -19.38 -10.82
N ASN A 55 -1.59 -19.88 -9.59
CA ASN A 55 -0.83 -20.97 -8.94
C ASN A 55 0.70 -20.79 -8.89
N ASN A 56 1.23 -19.59 -9.14
CA ASN A 56 2.65 -19.37 -9.44
C ASN A 56 3.26 -18.14 -8.75
N LEU A 57 2.84 -17.81 -7.53
CA LEU A 57 3.53 -16.75 -6.79
C LEU A 57 4.90 -17.23 -6.29
N PRO A 58 5.95 -16.40 -6.44
CA PRO A 58 7.18 -16.57 -5.69
C PRO A 58 6.88 -16.55 -4.18
N MET A 59 7.54 -17.42 -3.41
CA MET A 59 7.37 -17.53 -1.95
C MET A 59 7.50 -16.17 -1.23
N GLU A 60 8.39 -15.31 -1.71
CA GLU A 60 8.64 -13.97 -1.16
C GLU A 60 7.45 -13.01 -1.35
N GLU A 61 6.74 -13.12 -2.46
CA GLU A 61 5.55 -12.28 -2.75
C GLU A 61 4.35 -12.75 -1.92
N GLU A 62 4.15 -14.06 -1.79
CA GLU A 62 3.11 -14.61 -0.90
C GLU A 62 3.36 -14.18 0.55
N LEU A 63 4.62 -14.21 1.01
CA LEU A 63 4.99 -13.76 2.35
C LEU A 63 4.73 -12.26 2.54
N ALA A 64 5.11 -11.42 1.56
CA ALA A 64 4.86 -9.98 1.61
C ALA A 64 3.35 -9.65 1.62
N LEU A 65 2.56 -10.37 0.82
CA LEU A 65 1.10 -10.24 0.79
C LEU A 65 0.47 -10.68 2.12
N GLN A 66 0.98 -11.75 2.73
CA GLN A 66 0.53 -12.21 4.05
C GLN A 66 0.86 -11.20 5.15
N ASP A 67 2.08 -10.67 5.17
CA ASP A 67 2.48 -9.63 6.14
C ASP A 67 1.62 -8.37 5.96
N LEU A 68 1.35 -7.97 4.72
CA LEU A 68 0.46 -6.85 4.43
C LEU A 68 -0.94 -7.04 5.03
N LYS A 69 -1.53 -8.23 4.87
CA LYS A 69 -2.83 -8.56 5.49
C LYS A 69 -2.77 -8.47 7.02
N LEU A 70 -1.71 -9.00 7.64
CA LEU A 70 -1.51 -8.93 9.09
C LEU A 70 -1.37 -7.48 9.59
N GLN A 71 -0.59 -6.65 8.89
CA GLN A 71 -0.46 -5.22 9.21
C GLN A 71 -1.81 -4.51 9.09
N MET A 72 -2.61 -4.83 8.07
CA MET A 72 -3.93 -4.24 7.90
C MET A 72 -4.90 -4.59 9.04
N GLU A 73 -4.89 -5.85 9.50
CA GLU A 73 -5.68 -6.28 10.66
C GLU A 73 -5.23 -5.59 11.95
N ALA A 74 -3.92 -5.53 12.18
CA ALA A 74 -3.33 -4.81 13.30
C ALA A 74 -3.71 -3.32 13.27
N GLY A 75 -3.69 -2.71 12.08
CA GLY A 75 -4.08 -1.33 11.83
C GLY A 75 -5.55 -1.07 12.12
N ALA A 76 -6.46 -1.95 11.68
CA ALA A 76 -7.89 -1.83 11.98
C ALA A 76 -8.15 -1.89 13.51
N ASN A 77 -7.44 -2.77 14.21
CA ASN A 77 -7.51 -2.84 15.67
C ASN A 77 -6.96 -1.57 16.34
N LEU A 78 -5.88 -1.00 15.79
CA LEU A 78 -5.28 0.24 16.28
C LEU A 78 -6.23 1.43 16.10
N VAL A 79 -6.86 1.59 14.94
CA VAL A 79 -7.88 2.61 14.67
C VAL A 79 -9.04 2.48 15.65
N ARG A 80 -9.52 1.25 15.89
CA ARG A 80 -10.57 0.97 16.88
C ARG A 80 -10.14 1.39 18.29
N LYS A 81 -8.90 1.12 18.71
CA LYS A 81 -8.37 1.57 20.01
C LYS A 81 -8.30 3.10 20.08
N CYS A 82 -7.88 3.77 19.01
CA CYS A 82 -7.80 5.23 18.91
C CYS A 82 -9.16 5.92 19.07
N SER A 83 -10.23 5.31 18.56
CA SER A 83 -11.60 5.85 18.70
C SER A 83 -12.08 5.95 20.16
N LYS A 84 -11.52 5.12 21.06
CA LYS A 84 -11.87 5.07 22.48
C LYS A 84 -11.07 6.05 23.35
N VAL A 85 -10.15 6.81 22.74
CA VAL A 85 -9.22 7.68 23.46
C VAL A 85 -9.90 9.01 23.80
N GLY A 86 -10.18 9.20 25.09
CA GLY A 86 -10.75 10.46 25.60
C GLY A 86 -9.85 11.68 25.38
N ALA A 87 -10.46 12.87 25.38
CA ALA A 87 -9.81 14.15 25.06
C ALA A 87 -8.55 14.44 25.91
N TRP A 88 -8.51 13.98 27.15
CA TRP A 88 -7.48 14.31 28.15
C TRP A 88 -6.29 13.34 28.24
N SER A 89 -6.31 12.22 27.51
CA SER A 89 -5.25 11.19 27.63
C SER A 89 -4.05 11.43 26.70
N PHE A 90 -3.30 12.52 26.94
CA PHE A 90 -2.14 12.92 26.12
C PHE A 90 -1.10 11.80 25.93
N CYS A 91 -0.75 11.06 26.99
CA CYS A 91 0.23 9.97 26.88
C CYS A 91 -0.26 8.83 25.97
N LYS A 92 -1.55 8.47 26.05
CA LYS A 92 -2.14 7.45 25.18
C LYS A 92 -2.14 7.91 23.72
N LYS A 93 -2.49 9.18 23.47
CA LYS A 93 -2.45 9.77 22.12
C LYS A 93 -1.04 9.73 21.53
N TYR A 94 -0.02 10.12 22.30
CA TYR A 94 1.37 10.06 21.82
C TYR A 94 1.77 8.63 21.44
N LYS A 95 1.48 7.66 22.31
CA LYS A 95 1.73 6.24 22.01
C LYS A 95 1.03 5.80 20.73
N TYR A 96 -0.25 6.12 20.56
CA TYR A 96 -1.00 5.72 19.36
C TYR A 96 -0.55 6.46 18.10
N SER A 97 -0.18 7.74 18.19
CA SER A 97 0.44 8.46 17.07
C SER A 97 1.70 7.76 16.58
N ASN A 98 2.57 7.33 17.49
CA ASN A 98 3.77 6.60 17.10
C ASN A 98 3.45 5.24 16.47
N GLN A 99 2.46 4.52 17.01
CA GLN A 99 2.02 3.24 16.44
C GLN A 99 1.37 3.40 15.05
N LEU A 100 0.60 4.47 14.83
CA LEU A 100 -0.01 4.76 13.53
C LEU A 100 1.06 5.14 12.50
N PHE A 101 2.06 5.92 12.91
CA PHE A 101 3.20 6.25 12.06
C PHE A 101 4.01 5.00 11.66
N GLN A 102 4.29 4.11 12.61
CA GLN A 102 4.98 2.84 12.32
C GLN A 102 4.16 1.94 11.39
N LEU A 103 2.85 1.90 11.56
CA LEU A 103 1.94 1.18 10.66
C LEU A 103 1.97 1.77 9.25
N ASP A 104 1.86 3.08 9.11
CA ASP A 104 1.91 3.74 7.80
C ASP A 104 3.23 3.43 7.08
N GLN A 105 4.35 3.48 7.81
CA GLN A 105 5.67 3.13 7.27
C GLN A 105 5.76 1.66 6.86
N SER A 106 5.23 0.72 7.66
CA SER A 106 5.24 -0.72 7.31
C SER A 106 4.39 -1.00 6.08
N LEU A 107 3.18 -0.43 6.00
CA LEU A 107 2.31 -0.54 4.84
C LEU A 107 2.98 0.01 3.57
N GLN A 108 3.59 1.19 3.64
CA GLN A 108 4.29 1.77 2.48
C GLN A 108 5.46 0.89 2.02
N THR A 109 6.22 0.34 2.97
CA THR A 109 7.36 -0.53 2.66
C THR A 109 6.90 -1.80 1.94
N LEU A 110 5.85 -2.44 2.45
CA LEU A 110 5.29 -3.66 1.85
C LEU A 110 4.67 -3.40 0.47
N LEU A 111 3.91 -2.31 0.33
CA LEU A 111 3.34 -1.92 -0.97
C LEU A 111 4.44 -1.63 -2.01
N HIS A 112 5.51 -0.96 -1.59
CA HIS A 112 6.64 -0.70 -2.47
C HIS A 112 7.37 -1.99 -2.89
N LEU A 113 7.55 -2.94 -1.97
CA LEU A 113 8.13 -4.24 -2.29
C LEU A 113 7.29 -4.99 -3.35
N LEU A 114 5.97 -5.02 -3.16
CA LEU A 114 5.04 -5.62 -4.12
C LEU A 114 5.07 -4.91 -5.49
N GLU A 115 5.21 -3.58 -5.51
CA GLU A 115 5.35 -2.79 -6.75
C GLU A 115 6.64 -3.13 -7.52
N VAL A 116 7.75 -3.29 -6.81
CA VAL A 116 9.03 -3.71 -7.40
C VAL A 116 8.92 -5.12 -7.99
N GLN A 117 8.27 -6.04 -7.27
CA GLN A 117 8.04 -7.41 -7.75
C GLN A 117 7.16 -7.41 -9.01
N LYS A 118 6.04 -6.69 -9.00
CA LYS A 118 5.19 -6.51 -10.19
C LYS A 118 5.98 -5.98 -11.39
N THR A 119 6.90 -5.06 -11.17
CA THR A 119 7.74 -4.51 -12.25
C THR A 119 8.63 -5.58 -12.87
N ARG A 120 9.24 -6.44 -12.04
CA ARG A 120 10.02 -7.60 -12.49
C ARG A 120 9.16 -8.56 -13.30
N ASP A 121 7.97 -8.91 -12.82
CA ASP A 121 7.11 -9.90 -13.48
C ASP A 121 6.60 -9.40 -14.85
N VAL A 122 6.33 -8.09 -14.95
CA VAL A 122 6.02 -7.43 -16.23
C VAL A 122 7.22 -7.51 -17.19
N GLN A 123 8.44 -7.32 -16.71
CA GLN A 123 9.65 -7.45 -17.54
C GLN A 123 9.86 -8.89 -18.01
N GLU A 124 9.70 -9.89 -17.14
CA GLU A 124 9.79 -11.31 -17.49
C GLU A 124 8.73 -11.69 -18.54
N THR A 125 7.50 -11.20 -18.36
CA THR A 125 6.42 -11.36 -19.34
C THR A 125 6.81 -10.73 -20.68
N LEU A 126 7.37 -9.52 -20.69
CA LEU A 126 7.79 -8.86 -21.93
C LEU A 126 8.90 -9.62 -22.65
N VAL A 127 9.87 -10.18 -21.93
CA VAL A 127 10.91 -11.04 -22.51
C VAL A 127 10.29 -12.28 -23.14
N SER A 128 9.36 -12.93 -22.45
CA SER A 128 8.63 -14.09 -22.97
C SER A 128 7.84 -13.75 -24.23
N VAL A 129 7.15 -12.60 -24.26
CA VAL A 129 6.40 -12.12 -25.44
C VAL A 129 7.33 -11.86 -26.62
N LYS A 130 8.51 -11.26 -26.42
CA LYS A 130 9.49 -11.06 -27.51
C LYS A 130 10.04 -12.38 -28.07
N ASN A 131 10.24 -13.38 -27.21
CA ASN A 131 10.65 -14.71 -27.65
C ASN A 131 9.55 -15.35 -28.51
N ILE A 132 8.29 -15.22 -28.10
CA ILE A 132 7.13 -15.69 -28.88
C ILE A 132 7.06 -14.96 -30.23
N GLU A 133 7.18 -13.63 -30.25
CA GLU A 133 7.18 -12.83 -31.48
C GLU A 133 8.27 -13.32 -32.45
N THR A 134 9.48 -13.58 -31.96
CA THR A 134 10.59 -14.09 -32.78
C THR A 134 10.28 -15.47 -33.38
N VAL A 135 9.67 -16.36 -32.59
CA VAL A 135 9.26 -17.68 -33.07
C VAL A 135 8.15 -17.56 -34.11
N VAL A 136 7.17 -16.69 -33.91
CA VAL A 136 6.09 -16.42 -34.87
C VAL A 136 6.65 -15.91 -36.19
N GLN A 137 7.57 -14.93 -36.18
CA GLN A 137 8.22 -14.41 -37.39
C GLN A 137 8.96 -15.51 -38.17
N ARG A 138 9.63 -16.43 -37.47
CA ARG A 138 10.30 -17.58 -38.13
C ARG A 138 9.30 -18.53 -38.76
N ILE A 139 8.18 -18.80 -38.08
CA ILE A 139 7.10 -19.63 -38.62
C ILE A 139 6.53 -18.99 -39.89
N GLU A 140 6.23 -17.69 -39.87
CA GLU A 140 5.72 -16.94 -41.03
C GLU A 140 6.69 -16.97 -42.22
N ALA A 141 7.99 -16.78 -41.96
CA ALA A 141 9.03 -16.85 -42.99
C ALA A 141 9.11 -18.25 -43.62
N ASN A 142 9.06 -19.30 -42.79
CA ASN A 142 9.09 -20.69 -43.26
C ASN A 142 7.85 -21.03 -44.12
N ILE A 143 6.65 -20.61 -43.70
CA ILE A 143 5.41 -20.81 -44.47
C ILE A 143 5.52 -20.13 -45.83
N SER A 144 6.00 -18.88 -45.86
CA SER A 144 6.17 -18.12 -47.10
C SER A 144 7.13 -18.83 -48.08
N ALA A 145 8.25 -19.36 -47.57
CA ALA A 145 9.21 -20.10 -48.38
C ALA A 145 8.62 -21.40 -48.96
N MET A 146 7.78 -22.11 -48.21
CA MET A 146 7.11 -23.34 -48.68
C MET A 146 6.13 -23.05 -49.83
N GLN A 147 5.37 -21.96 -49.75
CA GLN A 147 4.43 -21.56 -50.81
C GLN A 147 5.14 -21.20 -52.11
N ILE A 148 6.26 -20.47 -52.04
CA ILE A 148 7.08 -20.13 -53.22
C ILE A 148 7.57 -21.40 -53.92
N ASN A 149 8.12 -22.35 -53.16
CA ASN A 149 8.65 -23.59 -53.72
C ASN A 149 7.57 -24.47 -54.38
N GLN A 150 6.32 -24.45 -53.88
CA GLN A 150 5.20 -25.14 -54.52
C GLN A 150 4.77 -24.47 -55.83
N SER A 151 4.79 -23.13 -55.90
CA SER A 151 4.43 -22.39 -57.12
C SER A 151 5.45 -22.53 -58.26
N ALA A 152 6.72 -22.80 -57.94
CA ALA A 152 7.79 -23.01 -58.93
C ALA A 152 7.84 -24.44 -59.49
N ALA A 153 7.06 -25.38 -58.92
CA ALA A 153 7.03 -26.79 -59.32
C ALA A 153 5.90 -27.11 -60.33
N TYR A 154 5.14 -26.10 -60.76
CA TYR A 154 4.10 -26.17 -61.80
C TYR A 154 4.45 -25.22 -62.95
#